data_AF-A0A1K2I8L1-F1
#
_entry.id   AF-A0A1K2I8L1-F1
#
_cell.length_a   1.000
_cell.length_b   1.000
_cell.length_c   1.000
_cell.angle_alpha   90.00
_cell.angle_beta   90.00
_cell.angle_gamma   90.00
#
_symmetry.space_group_name_H-M   'P 1'
#
loop_
_entity.id
_entity.type
_entity.pdbx_description
1 polymer ?
#
loop_
_entity_poly.entity_id
_entity_poly.type
_entity_poly.pdbx_seq_one_letter_code
_entity_poly.pdbx_strand_id
1 'polypeptide(L)' 'MRSFSYQGLKNYLSTLEEFSEVEVVVLESPSRYYRVYLNDLQDLKRLTPTAIFNVNCHEIV' A
#
# COMPACT_ATOMS: atom_id res chain seq x y z
N MET A 1 -10.92 1.07 -5.57
CA MET A 1 -9.85 1.23 -4.55
C MET A 1 -10.25 0.49 -3.28
N ARG A 2 -9.33 -0.22 -2.64
CA ARG A 2 -9.57 -0.93 -1.38
C ARG A 2 -8.67 -0.37 -0.29
N SER A 3 -9.24 -0.17 0.89
CA SER A 3 -8.52 0.36 2.05
C SER A 3 -7.95 -0.76 2.92
N PHE A 4 -6.76 -0.56 3.44
CA PHE A 4 -6.03 -1.51 4.27
C PHE A 4 -5.38 -0.80 5.46
N SER A 5 -5.28 -1.53 6.58
CA SER A 5 -4.29 -1.25 7.62
C SER A 5 -2.90 -1.69 7.14
N TYR A 6 -1.82 -1.28 7.82
CA TYR A 6 -0.46 -1.74 7.48
C TYR A 6 -0.36 -3.27 7.42
N GLN A 7 -0.86 -3.97 8.44
CA GLN A 7 -0.83 -5.44 8.47
C GLN A 7 -1.72 -6.06 7.39
N GLY A 8 -2.89 -5.45 7.12
CA GLY A 8 -3.78 -5.89 6.05
C GLY A 8 -3.14 -5.75 4.66
N LEU A 9 -2.46 -4.63 4.42
CA LEU A 9 -1.75 -4.37 3.17
C LEU A 9 -0.59 -5.35 2.99
N LYS A 10 0.21 -5.55 4.05
CA LYS A 10 1.31 -6.52 4.03
C LYS A 10 0.81 -7.92 3.67
N ASN A 11 -0.26 -8.38 4.33
CA ASN A 11 -0.84 -9.70 4.05
C ASN A 11 -1.37 -9.80 2.62
N TYR A 12 -2.05 -8.75 2.14
CA TYR A 12 -2.54 -8.69 0.76
C TYR A 12 -1.41 -8.75 -0.26
N LEU A 13 -0.38 -7.92 -0.12
CA LEU A 13 0.76 -7.91 -1.04
C LEU A 13 1.56 -9.23 -0.99
N SER A 14 1.64 -9.90 0.17
CA SER A 14 2.25 -11.23 0.26
C SER A 14 1.46 -12.32 -0.47
N THR A 15 0.16 -12.12 -0.76
CA THR A 15 -0.64 -13.06 -1.56
C THR A 15 -0.45 -12.91 -3.06
N LEU A 16 0.19 -11.83 -3.51
CA LEU A 16 0.41 -11.55 -4.92
C LEU A 16 1.65 -12.27 -5.50
N GLU A 17 2.44 -12.98 -4.67
CA GLU A 17 3.72 -13.63 -4.99
C GLU A 17 4.80 -12.68 -5.59
N GLU A 18 4.54 -12.08 -6.74
CA GLU A 18 5.33 -11.03 -7.37
C GLU A 18 4.43 -9.85 -7.77
N PHE A 19 4.86 -8.62 -7.51
CA PHE A 19 4.19 -7.42 -7.98
C PHE A 19 5.23 -6.36 -8.32
N SER A 20 4.91 -5.48 -9.26
CA SER A 20 5.69 -4.29 -9.56
C SER A 20 4.73 -3.11 -9.71
N GLU A 21 5.12 -1.93 -9.22
CA GLU A 21 4.41 -0.68 -9.50
C GLU A 21 2.97 -0.60 -8.94
N VAL A 22 2.74 -1.10 -7.72
CA VAL A 22 1.43 -0.97 -7.06
C VAL A 22 1.25 0.47 -6.53
N GLU A 23 0.32 1.24 -7.11
CA GLU A 23 -0.03 2.56 -6.60
C GLU A 23 -0.78 2.45 -5.26
N VAL A 24 -0.23 3.12 -4.24
CA VAL A 24 -0.80 3.19 -2.89
C VAL A 24 -0.93 4.64 -2.47
N VAL A 25 -2.16 5.04 -2.12
CA VAL A 25 -2.43 6.32 -1.46
C VAL A 25 -2.33 6.12 0.05
N VAL A 26 -1.34 6.76 0.66
CA VAL A 26 -1.08 6.73 2.10
C VAL A 26 -1.77 7.92 2.76
N LEU A 27 -2.64 7.66 3.74
CA LEU A 27 -3.32 8.65 4.55
C LEU A 27 -2.82 8.53 5.99
N GLU A 28 -1.89 9.40 6.39
CA GLU A 28 -1.36 9.43 7.76
C GLU A 28 -2.25 10.26 8.70
N SER A 29 -2.86 11.32 8.16
CA SER A 29 -3.76 12.22 8.88
C SER A 29 -4.63 12.98 7.87
N PRO A 30 -5.70 13.67 8.30
CA PRO A 30 -6.55 14.46 7.40
C PRO A 30 -5.78 15.50 6.57
N SER A 31 -4.66 16.01 7.09
CA SER A 31 -3.84 17.04 6.42
C SER A 31 -2.57 16.47 5.76
N ARG A 32 -2.30 15.17 5.89
CA ARG A 32 -1.10 14.54 5.34
C ARG A 32 -1.47 13.23 4.65
N TYR A 33 -1.52 13.31 3.32
CA TYR A 33 -1.65 12.17 2.45
C TYR A 33 -0.70 12.30 1.26
N TYR A 34 -0.25 11.18 0.72
CA TYR A 34 0.66 11.14 -0.41
C TYR A 34 0.51 9.82 -1.17
N ARG A 35 1.08 9.75 -2.36
CA ARG A 35 1.07 8.58 -3.22
C ARG A 35 2.46 7.96 -3.27
N VAL A 36 2.53 6.64 -3.26
CA VAL A 36 3.76 5.88 -3.43
C VAL A 36 3.49 4.70 -4.37
N TYR A 37 4.53 4.30 -5.07
CA TYR A 37 4.54 3.04 -5.81
C TYR A 37 5.35 2.02 -5.03
N LEU A 38 4.76 0.85 -4.79
CA LEU A 38 5.44 -0.26 -4.16
C LEU A 38 5.90 -1.23 -5.24
N ASN A 39 7.19 -1.51 -5.27
CA ASN A 39 7.80 -2.44 -6.22
C ASN A 39 8.09 -3.79 -5.58
N ASP A 40 8.19 -3.83 -4.25
CA ASP A 40 8.34 -5.07 -3.49
C ASP A 40 7.78 -4.93 -2.07
N LEU A 41 7.77 -6.04 -1.32
CA LEU A 41 7.33 -6.06 0.08
C LEU A 41 8.24 -5.29 1.04
N GLN A 42 9.48 -4.96 0.67
CA GLN A 42 10.39 -4.19 1.52
C GLN A 42 10.06 -2.69 1.49
N ASP A 43 9.51 -2.18 0.38
CA ASP A 43 9.07 -0.79 0.28
C ASP A 43 8.05 -0.41 1.37
N LEU A 44 7.21 -1.37 1.79
CA LEU A 44 6.28 -1.23 2.93
C LEU A 44 6.98 -0.75 4.21
N LYS A 45 8.22 -1.19 4.49
CA LYS A 45 8.95 -0.83 5.72
C LYS A 45 9.25 0.67 5.81
N ARG A 46 9.20 1.40 4.69
CA ARG A 46 9.42 2.85 4.63
C ARG A 46 8.14 3.64 4.94
N LEU A 47 6.99 2.99 5.03
CA LEU A 47 5.69 3.63 5.25
C LEU A 47 5.33 3.66 6.73
N THR A 48 4.55 4.68 7.12
CA THR A 48 4.07 4.85 8.49
C THR A 48 3.04 3.77 8.86
N PRO A 49 3.31 2.89 9.85
CA PRO A 49 2.44 1.74 10.14
C PRO A 49 1.04 2.09 10.64
N THR A 50 0.83 3.30 11.15
CA THR A 50 -0.45 3.79 11.65
C THR A 50 -1.31 4.44 10.57
N ALA A 51 -0.81 4.56 9.33
CA ALA A 51 -1.55 5.13 8.22
C ALA A 51 -2.64 4.19 7.68
N ILE A 52 -3.59 4.77 6.95
CA ILE A 52 -4.54 4.03 6.12
C ILE A 52 -4.00 4.01 4.69
N PHE A 53 -4.02 2.83 4.08
CA PHE A 53 -3.50 2.63 2.72
C PHE A 53 -4.66 2.33 1.77
N ASN A 54 -4.81 3.12 0.71
CA ASN A 54 -5.79 2.87 -0.32
C ASN A 54 -5.08 2.42 -1.60
N VAL A 55 -5.36 1.19 -2.02
CA VAL A 55 -4.72 0.55 -3.17
C VAL A 55 -5.71 0.45 -4.32
N ASN A 56 -5.24 0.72 -5.54
CA ASN A 56 -6.01 0.45 -6.73
C ASN A 56 -5.84 -1.02 -7.18
N CYS A 57 -6.62 -1.94 -6.59
CA CYS A 57 -6.52 -3.37 -6.89
C CYS A 57 -6.91 -3.76 -8.33
N HIS A 58 -7.41 -2.83 -9.17
CA HIS A 58 -7.79 -3.12 -10.56
C HIS A 58 -6.62 -2.99 -11.54
N GLU A 59 -5.51 -2.38 -11.12
CA GLU A 59 -4.32 -2.14 -11.96
C GLU A 59 -3.19 -3.13 -11.64
N ILE A 60 -3.41 -4.06 -10.71
CA ILE A 60 -2.46 -5.11 -10.35
C ILE A 60 -2.77 -6.33 -11.23
N VAL A 61 -1.97 -6.52 -12.30
CA VAL A 61 -2.07 -7.62 -13.26
C VAL A 61 -0.75 -8.35 -13.34
#